data_AF-A0A9P5C207-F1
#
_entry.id   AF-A0A9P5C207-F1
#
_cell.length_a   1.000
_cell.length_b   1.000
_cell.length_c   1.000
_cell.angle_alpha   90.00
_cell.angle_beta   90.00
_cell.angle_gamma   90.00
#
_symmetry.space_group_name_H-M   'P 1'
#
loop_
_entity.id
_entity.type
_entity.pdbx_description
1 polymer ?
#
loop_
_entity_poly.entity_id
_entity_poly.type
_entity_poly.pdbx_seq_one_letter_code
_entity_poly.pdbx_strand_id
1 'polypeptide(L)'
;MAARLDTLGARRVGSGCLQPGCSEEWPWEMILKYFPPSKLEVFNLASFEHWRADTDLFTCLAPDCSFTGLLDPVAPGYPQVECPLSSCRARACVICLTPWHANQTCAEVKAVALTAQMSDSEKKTLALMQIKDGKRCPNCQLVIEKDGGCPSMYCPGCKTYFNWDTAASAVPGIRKALPIANGMGYWQTPGHVVCEVDSLEGKTALGTGLPAMDPAIFHDPFYNMVELQYPPMPLPDDEDADL
;
A
#
# COMPACT_ATOMS: atom_id res chain seq x y z
N MET A 1 -2.13 5.61 37.57
CA MET A 1 -2.34 5.83 36.12
C MET A 1 -2.47 7.31 35.76
N ALA A 2 -3.36 8.10 36.37
CA ALA A 2 -3.46 9.54 36.10
C ALA A 2 -2.13 10.32 36.21
N ALA A 3 -1.39 10.13 37.31
CA ALA A 3 -0.07 10.78 37.47
C ALA A 3 0.93 10.36 36.38
N ARG A 4 0.86 9.11 35.90
CA ARG A 4 1.73 8.63 34.81
C ARG A 4 1.36 9.26 33.47
N LEU A 5 0.07 9.51 33.21
CA LEU A 5 -0.35 10.23 32.01
C LEU A 5 0.30 11.62 31.98
N ASP A 6 0.30 12.34 33.11
CA ASP A 6 0.85 13.69 33.21
C ASP A 6 2.38 13.70 33.10
N THR A 7 3.08 12.70 33.65
CA THR A 7 4.55 12.69 33.69
C THR A 7 5.21 11.95 32.52
N LEU A 8 4.59 10.87 32.02
CA LEU A 8 5.17 9.95 31.04
C LEU A 8 4.42 9.95 29.70
N GLY A 9 3.22 10.54 29.63
CA GLY A 9 2.37 10.55 28.44
C GLY A 9 1.63 9.22 28.20
N ALA A 10 0.71 9.23 27.23
CA ALA A 10 -0.20 8.11 26.96
C ALA A 10 0.52 6.80 26.58
N ARG A 11 1.62 6.88 25.80
CA ARG A 11 2.41 5.71 25.35
C ARG A 11 2.99 4.89 26.52
N ARG A 12 3.20 5.49 27.68
CA ARG A 12 3.82 4.85 28.86
C ARG A 12 2.88 4.75 30.07
N VAL A 13 1.58 4.99 29.88
CA VAL A 13 0.60 4.80 30.96
C VAL A 13 0.56 3.34 31.42
N GLY A 14 0.62 2.41 30.47
CA GLY A 14 0.55 0.97 30.71
C GLY A 14 1.86 0.32 31.13
N SER A 15 3.00 1.03 31.13
CA SER A 15 4.29 0.40 31.43
C SER A 15 4.56 0.33 32.93
N GLY A 16 4.77 -0.90 33.42
CA GLY A 16 5.12 -1.24 34.80
C GLY A 16 3.92 -1.33 35.75
N CYS A 17 4.04 -2.11 36.82
CA CYS A 17 3.04 -2.18 37.89
C CYS A 17 3.37 -1.22 39.06
N LEU A 18 2.68 -1.37 40.20
CA LEU A 18 2.97 -0.62 41.44
C LEU A 18 4.29 -1.04 42.10
N GLN A 19 4.86 -2.18 41.71
CA GLN A 19 6.12 -2.69 42.25
C GLN A 19 7.32 -1.93 41.66
N PRO A 20 8.26 -1.46 42.50
CA PRO A 20 9.49 -0.85 42.02
C PRO A 20 10.27 -1.79 41.10
N GLY A 21 10.68 -1.30 39.92
CA GLY A 21 11.44 -2.07 38.94
C GLY A 21 10.63 -2.99 38.02
N CYS A 22 9.31 -3.04 38.16
CA CYS A 22 8.45 -3.75 37.22
C CYS A 22 8.31 -2.95 35.91
N SER A 23 8.66 -3.57 34.78
CA SER A 23 8.49 -3.03 33.43
C SER A 23 7.41 -3.75 32.61
N GLU A 24 6.60 -4.60 33.27
CA GLU A 24 5.54 -5.36 32.61
C GLU A 24 4.46 -4.43 32.04
N GLU A 25 4.04 -4.67 30.80
CA GLU A 25 3.02 -3.85 30.13
C GLU A 25 1.62 -4.33 30.49
N TRP A 26 0.74 -3.37 30.78
CA TRP A 26 -0.66 -3.65 31.07
C TRP A 26 -1.44 -3.80 29.76
N PRO A 27 -2.29 -4.83 29.63
CA PRO A 27 -3.22 -4.93 28.52
C PRO A 27 -4.13 -3.70 28.45
N TRP A 28 -4.45 -3.25 27.24
CA TRP A 28 -5.28 -2.06 27.00
C TRP A 28 -6.62 -2.09 27.75
N GLU A 29 -7.28 -3.25 27.77
CA GLU A 29 -8.55 -3.45 28.47
C GLU A 29 -8.46 -3.14 29.97
N MET A 30 -7.36 -3.51 30.60
CA MET A 30 -7.13 -3.27 32.02
C MET A 30 -6.85 -1.79 32.29
N ILE A 31 -6.15 -1.12 31.36
CA ILE A 31 -5.92 0.32 31.46
C ILE A 31 -7.27 1.04 31.46
N LEU A 32 -8.15 0.76 30.49
CA LEU A 32 -9.47 1.40 30.40
C LEU A 32 -10.35 1.11 31.62
N LYS A 33 -10.37 -0.14 32.10
CA LYS A 33 -11.19 -0.54 33.26
C LYS A 33 -10.82 0.18 34.55
N TYR A 34 -9.52 0.43 34.76
CA TYR A 34 -9.01 1.03 36.00
C TYR A 34 -8.59 2.50 35.85
N PHE A 35 -8.77 3.09 34.66
CA PHE A 35 -8.46 4.50 34.44
C PHE A 35 -9.50 5.40 35.11
N PRO A 36 -9.09 6.50 35.77
CA PRO A 36 -10.05 7.45 36.33
C PRO A 36 -10.85 8.13 35.20
N PRO A 37 -12.19 8.19 35.31
CA PRO A 37 -13.06 8.72 34.26
C PRO A 37 -12.77 10.19 33.94
N SER A 38 -12.29 10.97 34.91
CA SER A 38 -11.94 12.38 34.74
C SER A 38 -10.78 12.65 33.77
N LYS A 39 -9.91 11.67 33.55
CA LYS A 39 -8.76 11.78 32.63
C LYS A 39 -8.84 10.83 31.44
N LEU A 40 -9.90 10.03 31.35
CA LEU A 40 -10.06 9.03 30.31
C LEU A 40 -10.08 9.66 28.91
N GLU A 41 -10.78 10.79 28.76
CA GLU A 41 -10.85 11.51 27.48
C GLU A 41 -9.47 11.98 27.02
N VAL A 42 -8.69 12.58 27.93
CA VAL A 42 -7.32 13.04 27.64
C VAL A 42 -6.43 11.86 27.22
N PHE A 43 -6.58 10.72 27.90
CA PHE A 43 -5.85 9.50 27.55
C PHE A 43 -6.25 8.96 26.18
N ASN A 44 -7.54 8.92 25.86
CA ASN A 44 -8.05 8.42 24.57
C ASN A 44 -7.56 9.29 23.41
N LEU A 45 -7.65 10.62 23.53
CA LEU A 45 -7.19 11.55 22.51
C LEU A 45 -5.67 11.45 22.29
N ALA A 46 -4.89 11.38 23.38
CA ALA A 46 -3.44 11.22 23.27
C ALA A 46 -3.04 9.85 22.69
N SER A 47 -3.78 8.79 23.03
CA SER A 47 -3.56 7.45 22.46
C SER A 47 -3.89 7.42 20.97
N PHE A 48 -4.98 8.09 20.56
CA PHE A 48 -5.37 8.22 19.16
C PHE A 48 -4.32 8.97 18.34
N GLU A 49 -3.73 10.05 18.88
CA GLU A 49 -2.67 10.78 18.19
C GLU A 49 -1.43 9.92 17.99
N HIS A 50 -1.06 9.11 18.98
CA HIS A 50 0.04 8.15 18.82
C HIS A 50 -0.29 7.09 17.77
N TRP A 51 -1.49 6.52 17.79
CA TRP A 51 -1.94 5.57 16.77
C TRP A 51 -1.92 6.18 15.37
N ARG A 52 -2.39 7.43 15.23
CA ARG A 52 -2.38 8.19 13.98
C ARG A 52 -0.97 8.41 13.44
N ALA A 53 0.01 8.63 14.32
CA ALA A 53 1.40 8.82 13.95
C ALA A 53 2.13 7.50 13.60
N ASP A 54 1.76 6.40 14.25
CA ASP A 54 2.39 5.09 14.04
C ASP A 54 1.77 4.33 12.85
N THR A 55 0.55 4.70 12.44
CA THR A 55 -0.16 4.06 11.32
C THR A 55 0.20 4.71 9.99
N ASP A 56 0.42 3.88 8.95
CA ASP A 56 0.63 4.33 7.58
C ASP A 56 -0.68 4.86 6.95
N LEU A 57 -1.06 6.08 7.34
CA LEU A 57 -2.20 6.78 6.78
C LEU A 57 -1.87 7.43 5.45
N PHE A 58 -2.77 7.29 4.48
CA PHE A 58 -2.66 7.99 3.21
C PHE A 58 -3.27 9.39 3.31
N THR A 59 -2.52 10.38 2.86
CA THR A 59 -3.00 11.76 2.71
C THR A 59 -3.15 12.09 1.23
N CYS A 60 -4.25 12.74 0.86
CA CYS A 60 -4.48 13.19 -0.51
C CYS A 60 -3.34 14.09 -1.01
N LEU A 61 -2.92 13.90 -2.26
CA LEU A 61 -1.80 14.63 -2.88
C LEU A 61 -2.22 15.99 -3.46
N ALA A 62 -3.51 16.30 -3.51
CA ALA A 62 -3.98 17.58 -4.03
C ALA A 62 -3.68 18.70 -3.03
N PRO A 63 -3.15 19.86 -3.47
CA PRO A 63 -2.67 20.92 -2.58
C PRO A 63 -3.74 21.51 -1.66
N ASP A 64 -4.99 21.54 -2.13
CA ASP A 64 -6.13 22.09 -1.39
C ASP A 64 -6.95 21.01 -0.64
N CYS A 65 -6.48 19.75 -0.62
CA CYS A 65 -7.20 18.64 0.00
C CYS A 65 -6.39 18.03 1.16
N SER A 66 -6.92 18.11 2.38
CA SER A 66 -6.32 17.53 3.59
C SER A 66 -6.94 16.18 3.99
N PHE A 67 -7.64 15.52 3.07
CA PHE A 67 -8.24 14.22 3.36
C PHE A 67 -7.15 13.21 3.72
N THR A 68 -7.34 12.53 4.86
CA THR A 68 -6.46 11.48 5.36
C THR A 68 -7.31 10.24 5.63
N GLY A 69 -6.88 9.07 5.19
CA GLY A 69 -7.62 7.82 5.34
C GLY A 69 -6.73 6.60 5.47
N LEU A 70 -7.34 5.52 5.96
CA LEU A 70 -6.74 4.18 5.96
C LEU A 70 -6.87 3.58 4.56
N LEU A 71 -5.84 2.87 4.14
CA LEU A 71 -5.82 2.16 2.87
C LEU A 71 -6.12 0.69 3.11
N ASP A 72 -6.96 0.12 2.26
CA ASP A 72 -7.13 -1.32 2.17
C ASP A 72 -6.22 -1.88 1.05
N PRO A 73 -5.13 -2.61 1.40
CA PRO A 73 -4.23 -3.18 0.41
C PRO A 73 -4.85 -4.36 -0.37
N VAL A 74 -5.97 -4.93 0.10
CA VAL A 74 -6.68 -6.01 -0.60
C VAL A 74 -7.85 -5.51 -1.45
N ALA A 75 -8.12 -4.20 -1.45
CA ALA A 75 -9.20 -3.61 -2.22
C ALA A 75 -9.00 -3.81 -3.75
N PRO A 76 -10.08 -4.10 -4.50
CA PRO A 76 -10.05 -4.12 -5.96
C PRO A 76 -9.55 -2.79 -6.51
N GLY A 77 -8.56 -2.84 -7.39
CA GLY A 77 -7.98 -1.63 -7.95
C GLY A 77 -6.76 -1.10 -7.21
N TYR A 78 -6.37 -1.67 -6.06
CA TYR A 78 -5.08 -1.34 -5.43
C TYR A 78 -3.93 -1.54 -6.43
N PRO A 79 -3.01 -0.56 -6.59
CA PRO A 79 -2.73 0.59 -5.72
C PRO A 79 -3.39 1.92 -6.11
N GLN A 80 -4.42 1.90 -6.95
CA GLN A 80 -5.18 3.10 -7.32
C GLN A 80 -6.12 3.51 -6.19
N VAL A 81 -6.06 4.77 -5.78
CA VAL A 81 -7.03 5.35 -4.85
C VAL A 81 -7.62 6.63 -5.40
N GLU A 82 -8.90 6.87 -5.12
CA GLU A 82 -9.59 8.12 -5.39
C GLU A 82 -9.92 8.82 -4.08
N CYS A 83 -9.69 10.12 -4.01
CA CYS A 83 -10.11 10.92 -2.87
C CYS A 83 -11.65 10.91 -2.76
N PRO A 84 -12.24 10.48 -1.62
CA PRO A 84 -13.68 10.37 -1.47
C PRO A 84 -14.38 11.73 -1.39
N LEU A 85 -13.63 12.82 -1.20
CA LEU A 85 -14.20 14.16 -1.15
C LEU A 85 -14.70 14.57 -2.54
N SER A 86 -16.00 14.86 -2.65
CA SER A 86 -16.66 15.20 -3.91
C SER A 86 -16.07 16.41 -4.63
N SER A 87 -15.47 17.35 -3.89
CA SER A 87 -14.79 18.53 -4.45
C SER A 87 -13.39 18.22 -5.00
N CYS A 88 -12.78 17.10 -4.62
CA CYS A 88 -11.41 16.77 -5.00
C CYS A 88 -11.36 15.65 -6.04
N ARG A 89 -11.88 14.45 -5.72
CA ARG A 89 -11.86 13.25 -6.58
C ARG A 89 -10.51 12.96 -7.27
N ALA A 90 -9.41 13.44 -6.68
CA ALA A 90 -8.08 13.24 -7.24
C ALA A 90 -7.69 11.77 -7.13
N ARG A 91 -7.09 11.23 -8.19
CA ARG A 91 -6.61 9.86 -8.26
C ARG A 91 -5.11 9.80 -8.05
N ALA A 92 -4.66 8.95 -7.14
CA ALA A 92 -3.27 8.78 -6.80
C ALA A 92 -2.88 7.30 -6.80
N CYS A 93 -1.59 7.02 -6.95
CA CYS A 93 -1.02 5.73 -6.65
C CYS A 93 -0.37 5.79 -5.26
N VAL A 94 -0.84 4.93 -4.34
CA VAL A 94 -0.39 4.93 -2.94
C VAL A 94 1.02 4.40 -2.74
N ILE A 95 1.53 3.60 -3.68
CA ILE A 95 2.89 3.02 -3.61
C ILE A 95 3.96 4.06 -3.96
N CYS A 96 3.68 4.92 -4.95
CA CYS A 96 4.64 5.91 -5.42
C CYS A 96 4.34 7.33 -4.96
N LEU A 97 3.17 7.58 -4.36
CA LEU A 97 2.71 8.89 -3.91
C LEU A 97 2.75 9.94 -5.04
N THR A 98 2.29 9.54 -6.23
CA THR A 98 2.13 10.43 -7.39
C THR A 98 0.69 10.37 -7.93
N PRO A 99 0.29 11.30 -8.81
CA PRO A 99 -0.94 11.15 -9.57
C PRO A 99 -1.01 9.79 -10.27
N TRP A 100 -2.23 9.26 -10.42
CA TRP A 100 -2.46 7.93 -10.98
C TRP A 100 -1.88 7.77 -12.40
N HIS A 101 -1.28 6.61 -12.68
CA HIS A 101 -0.61 6.30 -13.95
C HIS A 101 -0.93 4.88 -14.45
N ALA A 102 -1.81 4.76 -15.45
CA ALA A 102 -2.30 3.45 -15.92
C ALA A 102 -1.28 2.65 -16.76
N ASN A 103 -0.41 3.33 -17.52
CA ASN A 103 0.47 2.70 -18.54
C ASN A 103 1.96 2.76 -18.20
N GLN A 104 2.29 3.16 -16.98
CA GLN A 104 3.64 3.34 -16.47
C GLN A 104 3.79 2.59 -15.15
N THR A 105 4.96 2.02 -14.92
CA THR A 105 5.26 1.41 -13.62
C THR A 105 5.62 2.49 -12.60
N CYS A 106 5.41 2.22 -11.31
CA CYS A 106 5.83 3.12 -10.22
C CYS A 106 7.32 3.48 -10.32
N ALA A 107 8.16 2.53 -10.76
CA ALA A 107 9.59 2.74 -10.97
C ALA A 107 9.87 3.75 -12.09
N GLU A 108 9.12 3.70 -13.19
CA GLU A 108 9.26 4.66 -14.30
C GLU A 108 8.90 6.07 -13.87
N VAL A 109 7.76 6.25 -13.20
CA VAL A 109 7.31 7.57 -12.76
C VAL A 109 8.33 8.20 -11.80
N LYS A 110 8.81 7.41 -10.83
CA LYS A 110 9.89 7.86 -9.93
C LYS A 110 11.17 8.19 -10.69
N ALA A 111 11.59 7.36 -11.65
CA ALA A 111 12.79 7.61 -12.44
C ALA A 111 12.69 8.88 -13.30
N VAL A 112 11.52 9.14 -13.91
CA VAL A 112 11.27 10.37 -14.69
C VAL A 112 11.32 11.60 -13.77
N ALA A 113 10.62 11.56 -12.63
CA ALA A 113 10.61 12.65 -11.67
C ALA A 113 12.02 12.98 -11.15
N LEU A 114 12.81 11.96 -10.79
CA LEU A 114 14.19 12.14 -10.37
C LEU A 114 15.06 12.72 -11.49
N THR A 115 14.95 12.18 -12.71
CA THR A 115 15.75 12.66 -13.86
C THR A 115 15.42 14.10 -14.24
N ALA A 116 14.18 14.56 -14.01
CA ALA A 116 13.77 15.94 -14.23
C ALA A 116 14.42 16.92 -13.23
N GLN A 117 14.72 16.48 -12.02
CA GLN A 117 15.38 17.29 -10.98
C GLN A 117 16.91 17.29 -11.08
N MET A 118 17.48 16.40 -11.91
CA MET A 118 18.94 16.27 -12.07
C MET A 118 19.54 17.37 -12.95
N SER A 119 20.79 17.72 -12.62
CA SER A 119 21.64 18.59 -13.41
C SER A 119 22.08 17.95 -14.73
N ASP A 120 22.53 18.76 -15.69
CA ASP A 120 22.96 18.24 -16.99
C ASP A 120 24.21 17.37 -16.93
N SER A 121 25.08 17.56 -15.93
CA SER A 121 26.23 16.69 -15.69
C SER A 121 25.78 15.29 -15.23
N GLU A 122 24.79 15.21 -14.34
CA GLU A 122 24.24 13.95 -13.88
C GLU A 122 23.52 13.19 -15.00
N LYS A 123 22.78 13.89 -15.87
CA LYS A 123 22.16 13.28 -17.06
C LYS A 123 23.20 12.68 -18.00
N LYS A 124 24.36 13.33 -18.19
CA LYS A 124 25.47 12.76 -18.96
C LYS A 124 26.02 11.50 -18.30
N THR A 125 26.18 11.49 -16.98
CA THR A 125 26.59 10.30 -16.24
C THR A 125 25.58 9.15 -16.39
N LEU A 126 24.28 9.44 -16.35
CA LEU A 126 23.24 8.44 -16.61
C LEU A 126 23.32 7.87 -18.02
N ALA A 127 23.60 8.71 -19.03
CA ALA A 127 23.80 8.24 -20.40
C ALA A 127 25.03 7.34 -20.53
N LEU A 128 26.13 7.66 -19.84
CA LEU A 128 27.32 6.78 -19.78
C LEU A 128 27.02 5.45 -19.10
N MET A 129 26.28 5.47 -17.98
CA MET A 129 25.85 4.25 -17.31
C MET A 129 24.92 3.41 -18.20
N GLN A 130 24.06 4.05 -18.98
CA GLN A 130 23.17 3.37 -19.92
C GLN A 130 23.95 2.61 -21.01
N ILE A 131 25.08 3.15 -21.49
CA ILE A 131 25.95 2.46 -22.46
C ILE A 131 26.51 1.15 -21.86
N LYS A 132 26.70 1.11 -20.54
CA LYS A 132 27.18 -0.06 -19.80
C LYS A 132 26.05 -1.00 -19.33
N ASP A 133 24.86 -0.90 -19.91
CA ASP A 133 23.63 -1.58 -19.46
C ASP A 133 23.30 -1.32 -17.98
N GLY A 134 23.65 -0.15 -17.44
CA GLY A 134 23.30 0.24 -16.07
C GLY A 134 21.77 0.22 -15.85
N LYS A 135 21.34 -0.34 -14.72
CA LYS A 135 19.92 -0.45 -14.36
C LYS A 135 19.61 0.19 -13.03
N ARG A 136 18.37 0.67 -12.88
CA ARG A 136 17.88 1.27 -11.65
C ARG A 136 17.38 0.21 -10.68
N CYS A 137 17.75 0.35 -9.41
CA CYS A 137 17.13 -0.38 -8.34
C CYS A 137 15.63 -0.03 -8.26
N PRO A 138 14.71 -1.01 -8.24
CA PRO A 138 13.27 -0.73 -8.20
C PRO A 138 12.82 -0.01 -6.93
N ASN A 139 13.55 -0.20 -5.82
CA ASN A 139 13.25 0.42 -4.53
C ASN A 139 13.75 1.89 -4.44
N CYS A 140 15.08 2.10 -4.51
CA CYS A 140 15.69 3.43 -4.32
C CYS A 140 16.11 4.17 -5.59
N GLN A 141 15.91 3.59 -6.78
CA GLN A 141 16.26 4.18 -8.08
C GLN A 141 17.75 4.47 -8.32
N LEU A 142 18.64 3.98 -7.44
CA LEU A 142 20.09 4.01 -7.64
C LEU A 142 20.48 3.21 -8.88
N VAL A 143 21.31 3.79 -9.75
CA VAL A 143 21.82 3.12 -10.96
C VAL A 143 23.02 2.25 -10.59
N ILE A 144 22.92 0.97 -10.94
CA ILE A 144 23.91 -0.05 -10.65
C ILE A 144 24.37 -0.64 -11.99
N GLU A 145 25.67 -0.88 -12.11
CA GLU A 145 26.30 -1.63 -13.20
C GLU A 145 26.49 -3.08 -12.72
N LYS A 146 26.20 -4.06 -13.58
CA LYS A 146 26.41 -5.48 -13.28
C LYS A 146 27.79 -5.88 -13.76
N ASP A 147 28.57 -6.53 -12.90
CA ASP A 147 29.92 -7.04 -13.17
C ASP A 147 29.95 -8.51 -13.63
N GLY A 148 28.80 -9.19 -13.69
CA GLY A 148 28.62 -10.53 -14.23
C GLY A 148 27.72 -11.41 -13.35
N GLY A 149 27.56 -12.68 -13.71
CA GLY A 149 26.92 -13.68 -12.83
C GLY A 149 25.38 -13.67 -12.77
N CYS A 150 24.86 -13.99 -11.59
CA CYS A 150 23.44 -14.22 -11.31
C CYS A 150 22.56 -12.98 -11.59
N PRO A 151 21.29 -13.14 -12.01
CA PRO A 151 20.35 -12.01 -12.11
C PRO A 151 19.93 -11.43 -10.75
N SER A 152 20.15 -12.13 -9.63
CA SER A 152 19.89 -11.59 -8.29
C SER A 152 21.01 -10.62 -7.90
N MET A 153 20.68 -9.33 -7.87
CA MET A 153 21.59 -8.24 -7.56
C MET A 153 21.28 -7.66 -6.18
N TYR A 154 22.32 -7.28 -5.44
CA TYR A 154 22.18 -6.59 -4.15
C TYR A 154 22.36 -5.08 -4.34
N CYS A 155 21.39 -4.29 -3.89
CA CYS A 155 21.51 -2.83 -3.94
C CYS A 155 22.30 -2.30 -2.74
N PRO A 156 23.44 -1.60 -2.93
CA PRO A 156 24.19 -1.02 -1.82
C PRO A 156 23.48 0.16 -1.15
N GLY A 157 22.53 0.81 -1.83
CA GLY A 157 21.78 1.96 -1.30
C GLY A 157 20.70 1.56 -0.30
N CYS A 158 19.75 0.71 -0.72
CA CYS A 158 18.62 0.29 0.13
C CYS A 158 18.80 -1.09 0.76
N LYS A 159 19.92 -1.78 0.52
CA LYS A 159 20.25 -3.09 1.10
C LYS A 159 19.21 -4.18 0.79
N THR A 160 18.53 -4.07 -0.35
CA THR A 160 17.55 -5.07 -0.82
C THR A 160 18.06 -5.79 -2.06
N TYR A 161 17.68 -7.06 -2.20
CA TYR A 161 17.90 -7.83 -3.43
C TYR A 161 16.83 -7.50 -4.47
N PHE A 162 17.21 -7.52 -5.74
CA PHE A 162 16.28 -7.40 -6.86
C PHE A 162 16.78 -8.19 -8.08
N ASN A 163 15.86 -8.54 -8.98
CA ASN A 163 16.19 -9.24 -10.21
C ASN A 163 16.55 -8.24 -11.33
N TRP A 164 17.76 -8.38 -11.89
CA TRP A 164 18.30 -7.55 -12.97
C TRP A 164 17.45 -7.57 -14.24
N ASP A 165 16.84 -8.70 -14.60
CA ASP A 165 16.08 -8.84 -15.84
C ASP A 165 14.78 -8.03 -15.78
N THR A 166 14.20 -7.90 -14.58
CA THR A 166 12.99 -7.13 -14.32
C THR A 166 13.22 -5.64 -14.09
N ALA A 167 14.49 -5.22 -13.91
CA ALA A 167 14.82 -3.85 -13.54
C ALA A 167 14.79 -2.88 -14.74
N ALA A 168 14.37 -1.63 -14.47
CA ALA A 168 14.33 -0.54 -15.44
C ALA A 168 15.73 -0.06 -15.82
N SER A 169 15.84 0.51 -17.02
CA SER A 169 17.07 1.15 -17.53
C SER A 169 17.51 2.38 -16.70
N ALA A 170 18.80 2.73 -16.76
CA ALA A 170 19.34 3.95 -16.15
C ALA A 170 18.67 5.23 -16.67
N VAL A 171 18.41 5.29 -17.98
CA VAL A 171 17.62 6.37 -18.59
C VAL A 171 16.16 5.91 -18.73
N PRO A 172 15.18 6.72 -18.28
CA PRO A 172 13.77 6.40 -18.45
C PRO A 172 13.41 6.18 -19.94
N GLY A 173 12.59 5.17 -20.22
CA GLY A 173 11.99 4.95 -21.55
C GLY A 173 12.67 3.92 -22.46
N ILE A 174 13.86 3.41 -22.13
CA ILE A 174 14.55 2.39 -22.96
C ILE A 174 14.05 0.98 -22.66
N ARG A 175 14.07 0.55 -21.39
CA ARG A 175 13.38 -0.66 -20.92
C ARG A 175 12.50 -0.33 -19.73
N LYS A 176 11.27 -0.82 -19.79
CA LYS A 176 10.30 -0.75 -18.71
C LYS A 176 10.63 -1.79 -17.64
N ALA A 177 10.46 -1.43 -16.37
CA ALA A 177 10.50 -2.43 -15.31
C ALA A 177 9.30 -3.37 -15.47
N LEU A 178 9.48 -4.64 -15.19
CA LEU A 178 8.35 -5.54 -15.01
C LEU A 178 7.69 -5.24 -13.65
N PRO A 179 6.36 -5.45 -13.51
CA PRO A 179 5.69 -5.30 -12.23
C PRO A 179 6.37 -6.18 -11.19
N ILE A 180 6.65 -5.61 -10.01
CA ILE A 180 7.12 -6.41 -8.89
C ILE A 180 5.90 -7.22 -8.43
N ALA A 181 5.90 -8.52 -8.70
CA ALA A 181 4.90 -9.44 -8.18
C ALA A 181 5.12 -9.60 -6.68
N ASN A 182 4.74 -8.59 -5.90
CA ASN A 182 4.76 -8.65 -4.44
C ASN A 182 3.64 -9.59 -3.99
N GLY A 183 3.88 -10.91 -4.00
CA GLY A 183 3.25 -11.91 -3.13
C GLY A 183 1.72 -11.95 -3.03
N MET A 184 0.98 -11.24 -3.87
CA MET A 184 -0.48 -11.18 -3.89
C MET A 184 -0.94 -11.69 -5.26
N GLY A 185 -1.73 -12.75 -5.23
CA GLY A 185 -2.06 -13.60 -6.37
C GLY A 185 -2.54 -12.85 -7.63
N TYR A 186 -1.95 -13.25 -8.76
CA TYR A 186 -2.59 -13.52 -10.06
C TYR A 186 -3.62 -12.55 -10.69
N TRP A 187 -3.70 -11.27 -10.31
CA TRP A 187 -4.66 -10.34 -10.96
C TRP A 187 -4.11 -8.97 -11.39
N GLN A 188 -2.79 -8.79 -11.42
CA GLN A 188 -2.19 -7.57 -11.96
C GLN A 188 -1.65 -7.80 -13.37
N THR A 189 -2.56 -8.00 -14.34
CA THR A 189 -2.21 -7.78 -15.74
C THR A 189 -1.91 -6.28 -15.94
N PRO A 190 -0.74 -5.90 -16.49
CA PRO A 190 -0.48 -4.52 -16.87
C PRO A 190 -1.56 -4.06 -17.86
N GLY A 191 -2.41 -3.12 -17.45
CA GLY A 191 -3.36 -2.45 -18.35
C GLY A 191 -4.84 -2.45 -17.95
N HIS A 192 -5.27 -3.17 -16.91
CA HIS A 192 -6.66 -3.10 -16.46
C HIS A 192 -6.77 -3.13 -14.94
N VAL A 193 -6.51 -1.98 -14.31
CA VAL A 193 -6.83 -1.75 -12.91
C VAL A 193 -8.10 -0.89 -12.91
N VAL A 194 -9.24 -1.52 -12.68
CA VAL A 194 -10.51 -0.79 -12.45
C VAL A 194 -10.44 -0.24 -11.05
N CYS A 195 -10.65 1.07 -10.89
CA CYS A 195 -10.68 1.68 -9.57
C CYS A 195 -11.90 1.15 -8.79
N GLU A 196 -11.74 0.90 -7.49
CA GLU A 196 -12.83 0.44 -6.62
C GLU A 196 -14.08 1.33 -6.75
N VAL A 197 -13.89 2.66 -6.71
CA VAL A 197 -15.01 3.63 -6.83
C VAL A 197 -15.66 3.59 -8.21
N ASP A 198 -14.89 3.35 -9.28
CA ASP A 198 -15.44 3.20 -10.62
C ASP A 198 -16.30 1.92 -10.71
N SER A 199 -15.87 0.84 -10.04
CA SER A 199 -16.64 -0.40 -9.93
C SER A 199 -17.95 -0.20 -9.13
N LEU A 200 -17.90 0.55 -8.03
CA LEU A 200 -19.08 0.85 -7.21
C LEU A 200 -20.07 1.78 -7.93
N GLU A 201 -19.57 2.72 -8.72
CA GLU A 201 -20.38 3.66 -9.49
C GLU A 201 -20.85 3.10 -10.85
N GLY A 202 -20.49 1.84 -11.18
CA GLY A 202 -20.87 1.19 -12.44
C GLY A 202 -20.22 1.80 -13.69
N LYS A 203 -19.12 2.53 -13.53
CA LYS A 203 -18.37 3.15 -14.62
C LYS A 203 -17.40 2.13 -15.21
N THR A 204 -17.85 1.38 -16.22
CA THR A 204 -16.92 0.58 -17.03
C THR A 204 -15.97 1.50 -17.78
N ALA A 205 -14.67 1.38 -17.54
CA ALA A 205 -13.65 2.11 -18.28
C ALA A 205 -13.82 1.85 -19.79
N LEU A 206 -14.12 2.91 -20.54
CA LEU A 206 -14.23 2.87 -21.99
C LEU A 206 -12.82 2.64 -22.57
N GLY A 207 -12.48 1.39 -22.87
CA GLY A 207 -11.15 1.03 -23.36
C GLY A 207 -11.09 -0.38 -23.92
N THR A 208 -11.44 -0.50 -25.21
CA THR A 208 -11.33 -1.66 -26.10
C THR A 208 -12.12 -2.91 -25.71
N GLY A 209 -13.05 -3.29 -26.59
CA GLY A 209 -13.88 -4.47 -26.43
C GLY A 209 -13.07 -5.73 -26.19
N LEU A 210 -13.55 -6.53 -25.25
CA LEU A 210 -13.20 -7.94 -25.12
C LEU A 210 -13.28 -8.61 -26.51
N PRO A 211 -12.25 -9.32 -27.01
CA PRO A 211 -12.58 -10.48 -27.82
C PRO A 211 -13.37 -11.41 -26.90
N ALA A 212 -14.55 -11.83 -27.35
CA ALA A 212 -15.38 -12.81 -26.64
C ALA A 212 -14.47 -13.96 -26.17
N MET A 213 -14.41 -14.17 -24.86
CA MET A 213 -13.67 -15.29 -24.30
C MET A 213 -14.42 -16.57 -24.68
N ASP A 214 -13.78 -17.41 -25.48
CA ASP A 214 -14.29 -18.70 -25.91
C ASP A 214 -14.51 -19.59 -24.67
N PRO A 215 -15.74 -20.07 -24.40
CA PRO A 215 -16.05 -20.86 -23.20
C PRO A 215 -15.35 -22.23 -23.15
N ALA A 216 -14.54 -22.58 -24.16
CA ALA A 216 -13.86 -23.88 -24.26
C ALA A 216 -12.54 -24.00 -23.47
N ILE A 217 -12.05 -22.96 -22.77
CA ILE A 217 -10.73 -23.00 -22.09
C ILE A 217 -10.81 -23.49 -20.62
N PHE A 218 -12.00 -23.73 -20.07
CA PHE A 218 -12.15 -24.36 -18.74
C PHE A 218 -12.46 -25.87 -18.86
N HIS A 219 -11.46 -26.64 -19.29
CA HIS A 219 -11.37 -28.05 -18.96
C HIS A 219 -10.05 -28.30 -18.21
N ASP A 220 -9.98 -27.84 -16.97
CA ASP A 220 -9.01 -28.36 -15.99
C ASP A 220 -9.67 -29.56 -15.27
N PRO A 221 -9.12 -30.78 -15.36
CA PRO A 221 -9.70 -31.98 -14.74
C PRO A 221 -9.65 -31.97 -13.20
N PHE A 222 -9.04 -30.97 -12.56
CA PHE A 222 -8.84 -30.96 -11.10
C PHE A 222 -9.89 -30.19 -10.29
N TYR A 223 -10.85 -29.51 -10.93
CA TYR A 223 -11.91 -28.75 -10.24
C TYR A 223 -13.24 -29.51 -10.21
N ASN A 224 -13.22 -30.74 -9.71
CA ASN A 224 -14.44 -31.50 -9.40
C ASN A 224 -14.25 -32.22 -8.07
N MET A 225 -14.15 -31.47 -6.98
CA MET A 225 -14.55 -31.91 -5.64
C MET A 225 -14.50 -30.71 -4.70
N VAL A 226 -15.69 -30.30 -4.26
CA VAL A 226 -16.09 -29.64 -3.00
C VAL A 226 -17.10 -28.51 -3.31
N GLU A 227 -18.33 -28.92 -3.66
CA GLU A 227 -19.52 -28.12 -3.35
C GLU A 227 -19.71 -28.19 -1.83
N LEU A 228 -19.18 -27.21 -1.10
CA LEU A 228 -19.65 -26.92 0.25
C LEU A 228 -20.99 -26.19 0.11
N GLN A 229 -22.05 -26.98 -0.01
CA GLN A 229 -23.42 -26.51 0.07
C GLN A 229 -23.72 -26.11 1.52
N TYR A 230 -23.38 -24.88 1.88
CA TYR A 230 -23.91 -24.26 3.09
C TYR A 230 -25.39 -23.95 2.83
N PRO A 231 -26.34 -24.54 3.59
CA PRO A 231 -27.72 -24.12 3.51
C PRO A 231 -27.85 -22.66 3.96
N PRO A 232 -28.78 -21.88 3.38
CA PRO A 232 -28.99 -20.50 3.79
C PRO A 232 -29.35 -20.42 5.27
N MET A 233 -28.76 -19.46 5.99
CA MET A 233 -29.11 -19.19 7.39
C MET A 233 -30.61 -18.89 7.49
N PRO A 234 -31.37 -19.54 8.38
CA PRO A 234 -32.74 -19.16 8.65
C PRO A 234 -32.76 -17.76 9.25
N LEU A 235 -33.67 -16.92 8.74
CA LEU A 235 -33.98 -15.63 9.34
C LEU A 235 -34.57 -15.85 10.75
N PRO A 236 -34.36 -14.92 11.70
CA PRO A 236 -34.98 -15.02 13.02
C PRO A 236 -36.50 -15.04 12.88
N ASP A 237 -37.17 -15.94 13.58
CA ASP A 237 -38.63 -16.00 13.65
C ASP A 237 -39.15 -14.73 14.37
N ASP A 238 -40.21 -14.12 13.83
CA ASP A 238 -40.83 -12.88 14.33
C ASP A 238 -41.51 -13.03 15.72
N GLU A 239 -41.28 -14.11 16.47
CA GLU A 239 -41.89 -14.37 17.78
C GLU A 239 -41.01 -13.99 18.99
N ASP A 240 -39.77 -13.55 18.79
CA ASP A 240 -38.89 -13.09 19.89
C ASP A 240 -38.84 -11.56 20.06
N ALA A 241 -39.81 -10.83 19.50
CA ALA A 241 -39.86 -9.36 19.60
C ALA A 241 -40.46 -8.82 20.91
N ASP A 242 -40.94 -9.68 21.82
CA ASP A 242 -41.55 -9.27 23.09
C ASP A 242 -40.95 -10.02 24.29
N LEU A 243 -39.68 -9.72 24.64
CA LEU A 243 -39.12 -9.90 25.99
C LEU A 243 -38.16 -8.76 26.38
#